data_AF-A0A0D3BWS4-F1
#
_entry.id   AF-A0A0D3BWS4-F1
#
_cell.length_a   1.000
_cell.length_b   1.000
_cell.length_c   1.000
_cell.angle_alpha   90.00
_cell.angle_beta   90.00
_cell.angle_gamma   90.00
#
_symmetry.space_group_name_H-M   'P 1'
#
loop_
_entity.id
_entity.type
_entity.pdbx_description
1 polymer ?
#
loop_
_entity_poly.entity_id
_entity_poly.type
_entity_poly.pdbx_seq_one_letter_code
_entity_poly.pdbx_strand_id
1 'polypeptide(L)'
;MANENPEVVVAPVVENGGADSSSKGKEEQLESELSKKLEITEDANNENEEDVAAEEEEGSKGETSTKKKKKKKSKSKKKPQQTDPPTIPVVKLFPSGEFPEGEIQQYKGDNLWRSTSEEKRELERLEKPIYNSVRQAAEVHRQTLEDTVRKLISENGLKASIAFPTGCSLNWVAAHWTPNSGDKTALQYDDVMKLDFGTHIDGHIVDCAFTVALDPLLAASREATYTDVRLCDIGAAIQEVMKSYEVEINGKVFPVKSIRNLNGHSIGPYQIHAGKSVPIVKGGEQTKMDEGKGCVREDLECSHYMKNFDVGHVPLRLPRAKQLLATINNNFSTLAFCRRYLDRIGETKYLMALKYLCDAGIVQPYPSLCDVKGSYVSQYEHTILLRPTCKEVVSKGDDY
;
A
#
# COMPACT_ATOMS: atom_id res chain seq x y z
N MET A 1 -23.83 -5.19 -18.18
CA MET A 1 -22.39 -5.14 -18.49
C MET A 1 -21.70 -4.68 -17.23
N ALA A 2 -20.98 -5.57 -16.55
CA ALA A 2 -20.25 -5.22 -15.34
C ALA A 2 -19.06 -4.34 -15.75
N ASN A 3 -18.93 -3.17 -15.14
CA ASN A 3 -17.78 -2.30 -15.29
C ASN A 3 -16.63 -2.97 -14.50
N GLU A 4 -15.91 -3.89 -15.14
CA GLU A 4 -14.70 -4.49 -14.56
C GLU A 4 -13.60 -3.42 -14.62
N ASN A 5 -13.49 -2.60 -13.57
CA ASN A 5 -12.28 -1.81 -13.34
C ASN A 5 -11.07 -2.76 -13.22
N PRO A 6 -9.86 -2.31 -13.57
CA PRO A 6 -8.66 -3.14 -13.42
C PRO A 6 -8.49 -3.51 -11.95
N GLU A 7 -8.45 -4.81 -11.66
CA GLU A 7 -8.21 -5.29 -10.31
C GLU A 7 -6.73 -5.11 -9.99
N VAL A 8 -6.47 -4.27 -8.99
CA VAL A 8 -5.16 -4.09 -8.39
C VAL A 8 -5.07 -5.07 -7.23
N VAL A 9 -4.05 -5.92 -7.20
CA VAL A 9 -3.90 -6.97 -6.19
C VAL A 9 -2.50 -6.89 -5.59
N VAL A 10 -2.43 -7.05 -4.29
CA VAL A 10 -1.19 -7.09 -3.53
C VAL A 10 -0.91 -8.51 -3.04
N ALA A 11 0.35 -8.95 -3.11
CA ALA A 11 0.80 -10.27 -2.64
C ALA A 11 1.88 -10.13 -1.55
N PRO A 12 1.52 -9.92 -0.28
CA PRO A 12 2.45 -10.01 0.83
C PRO A 12 2.79 -11.47 1.06
N VAL A 13 4.07 -11.77 1.30
CA VAL A 13 4.45 -13.03 1.95
C VAL A 13 5.12 -12.72 3.25
N VAL A 14 4.45 -13.08 4.35
CA VAL A 14 4.91 -12.82 5.71
C VAL A 14 5.43 -14.11 6.35
N GLU A 15 6.69 -14.10 6.80
CA GLU A 15 7.38 -15.26 7.38
C GLU A 15 7.36 -15.32 8.91
N ASN A 16 7.67 -16.48 9.47
CA ASN A 16 8.06 -16.60 10.85
C ASN A 16 9.22 -17.60 11.06
N GLY A 17 10.39 -17.11 11.52
CA GLY A 17 11.49 -17.91 12.08
C GLY A 17 11.44 -17.86 13.62
N GLY A 18 11.23 -18.98 14.31
CA GLY A 18 10.82 -18.94 15.73
C GLY A 18 11.83 -19.49 16.74
N ALA A 19 12.19 -18.73 17.78
CA ALA A 19 12.77 -19.28 19.01
C ALA A 19 11.71 -19.99 19.89
N ASP A 20 12.08 -21.00 20.68
CA ASP A 20 11.15 -21.75 21.54
C ASP A 20 10.95 -21.11 22.92
N SER A 21 9.69 -20.89 23.32
CA SER A 21 9.28 -20.92 24.72
C SER A 21 7.83 -21.37 24.85
N SER A 22 7.56 -22.20 25.86
CA SER A 22 6.32 -22.98 26.07
C SER A 22 5.33 -22.27 27.01
N SER A 23 4.01 -22.36 26.74
CA SER A 23 2.97 -22.87 27.68
C SER A 23 1.51 -22.56 27.24
N LYS A 24 0.59 -23.37 27.76
CA LYS A 24 -0.80 -23.69 27.34
C LYS A 24 -1.87 -22.70 27.83
N GLY A 25 -3.01 -22.61 27.10
CA GLY A 25 -4.33 -22.59 27.76
C GLY A 25 -5.49 -21.78 27.12
N LYS A 26 -6.39 -22.52 26.45
CA LYS A 26 -7.87 -22.42 26.40
C LYS A 26 -8.58 -21.27 25.66
N GLU A 27 -9.36 -21.69 24.66
CA GLU A 27 -10.45 -21.00 23.94
C GLU A 27 -11.78 -20.98 24.71
N GLU A 28 -12.71 -20.23 24.11
CA GLU A 28 -14.18 -20.28 24.16
C GLU A 28 -14.89 -19.35 25.15
N GLN A 29 -15.47 -18.27 24.62
CA GLN A 29 -16.93 -18.12 24.51
C GLN A 29 -17.32 -16.83 23.77
N LEU A 30 -18.46 -16.91 23.07
CA LEU A 30 -19.35 -15.80 22.67
C LEU A 30 -19.15 -15.16 21.29
N GLU A 31 -19.23 -15.98 20.25
CA GLU A 31 -20.10 -15.67 19.11
C GLU A 31 -21.56 -16.01 19.50
N SER A 32 -22.31 -15.03 19.99
CA SER A 32 -23.78 -15.10 19.95
C SER A 32 -24.39 -13.73 20.12
N GLU A 33 -24.13 -12.80 19.20
CA GLU A 33 -25.09 -11.72 18.92
C GLU A 33 -24.87 -11.16 17.52
N LEU A 34 -25.02 -12.08 16.55
CA LEU A 34 -25.64 -11.77 15.28
C LEU A 34 -26.93 -10.96 15.55
N SER A 35 -27.26 -10.07 14.63
CA SER A 35 -28.67 -9.77 14.33
C SER A 35 -29.42 -8.89 15.33
N LYS A 36 -28.97 -7.65 15.53
CA LYS A 36 -29.91 -6.54 15.78
C LYS A 36 -29.54 -5.29 14.97
N LYS A 37 -30.17 -5.22 13.78
CA LYS A 37 -30.58 -4.00 13.03
C LYS A 37 -29.44 -3.20 12.38
N LEU A 38 -29.22 -3.12 11.05
CA LEU A 38 -30.10 -3.12 9.87
C LEU A 38 -31.31 -2.17 9.96
N GLU A 39 -31.19 -1.03 9.27
CA GLU A 39 -32.18 -0.18 8.57
C GLU A 39 -31.77 1.31 8.68
N ILE A 40 -31.08 1.93 7.71
CA ILE A 40 -31.46 2.42 6.34
C ILE A 40 -31.71 3.96 6.34
N THR A 41 -30.86 4.65 5.56
CA THR A 41 -31.00 5.85 4.66
C THR A 41 -31.72 7.13 5.18
N GLU A 42 -31.56 8.36 4.66
CA GLU A 42 -31.12 8.91 3.36
C GLU A 42 -31.00 10.47 3.45
N ASP A 43 -30.46 11.09 2.38
CA ASP A 43 -30.65 12.49 1.91
C ASP A 43 -29.93 13.68 2.59
N ALA A 44 -29.45 14.73 1.91
CA ALA A 44 -29.22 15.06 0.49
C ALA A 44 -28.40 16.38 0.39
N ASN A 45 -27.67 16.54 -0.73
CA ASN A 45 -27.36 17.74 -1.55
C ASN A 45 -27.25 19.16 -0.94
N ASN A 46 -26.25 19.98 -1.36
CA ASN A 46 -26.27 20.80 -2.59
C ASN A 46 -25.12 21.86 -2.66
N GLU A 47 -24.57 22.06 -3.88
CA GLU A 47 -24.21 23.34 -4.56
C GLU A 47 -23.22 24.35 -3.89
N ASN A 48 -22.41 25.22 -4.52
CA ASN A 48 -22.07 25.68 -5.89
C ASN A 48 -20.80 26.59 -5.75
N GLU A 49 -19.79 26.52 -6.63
CA GLU A 49 -19.47 27.42 -7.78
C GLU A 49 -18.58 28.67 -7.51
N GLU A 50 -17.87 29.03 -8.60
CA GLU A 50 -17.26 30.33 -8.98
C GLU A 50 -15.86 30.70 -8.46
N ASP A 51 -14.98 31.40 -9.21
CA ASP A 51 -14.61 31.51 -10.64
C ASP A 51 -13.42 32.52 -10.72
N VAL A 52 -12.97 32.85 -11.95
CA VAL A 52 -12.27 34.09 -12.39
C VAL A 52 -10.74 34.04 -12.67
N ALA A 53 -10.41 33.62 -13.89
CA ALA A 53 -9.96 34.39 -15.09
C ALA A 53 -8.91 35.54 -15.10
N ALA A 54 -8.32 35.65 -16.33
CA ALA A 54 -7.65 36.76 -17.07
C ALA A 54 -6.10 36.85 -17.00
N GLU A 55 -5.32 36.58 -18.07
CA GLU A 55 -5.10 37.29 -19.37
C GLU A 55 -4.14 38.52 -19.21
N GLU A 56 -3.18 38.89 -20.07
CA GLU A 56 -3.19 39.06 -21.55
C GLU A 56 -1.76 39.43 -22.09
N GLU A 57 -1.43 38.98 -23.32
CA GLU A 57 -0.86 39.71 -24.50
C GLU A 57 0.49 40.51 -24.49
N GLU A 58 1.20 40.85 -25.59
CA GLU A 58 1.10 40.71 -27.08
C GLU A 58 2.51 41.00 -27.70
N GLY A 59 2.72 40.78 -29.02
CA GLY A 59 3.82 41.44 -29.76
C GLY A 59 4.26 40.84 -31.12
N SER A 60 3.97 41.57 -32.22
CA SER A 60 4.08 41.19 -33.65
C SER A 60 5.39 41.59 -34.38
N LYS A 61 5.44 41.25 -35.68
CA LYS A 61 6.50 40.97 -36.68
C LYS A 61 7.40 42.11 -37.21
N GLY A 62 8.54 41.69 -37.82
CA GLY A 62 9.25 42.39 -38.91
C GLY A 62 10.43 41.58 -39.50
N GLU A 63 10.42 41.29 -40.82
CA GLU A 63 11.46 40.56 -41.58
C GLU A 63 12.51 41.47 -42.24
N THR A 64 13.77 41.02 -42.37
CA THR A 64 14.54 41.01 -43.65
C THR A 64 15.91 40.27 -43.56
N SER A 65 16.04 39.26 -44.43
CA SER A 65 17.21 38.75 -45.18
C SER A 65 18.64 38.58 -44.60
N THR A 66 18.98 37.28 -44.46
CA THR A 66 20.19 36.54 -44.90
C THR A 66 21.61 36.92 -44.42
N LYS A 67 22.11 36.13 -43.45
CA LYS A 67 23.52 35.67 -43.39
C LYS A 67 23.65 34.29 -42.69
N LYS A 68 24.44 33.41 -43.31
CA LYS A 68 24.70 31.98 -43.03
C LYS A 68 24.68 31.57 -41.54
N LYS A 69 23.69 30.76 -41.12
CA LYS A 69 23.71 30.02 -39.86
C LYS A 69 24.41 28.67 -40.04
N LYS A 70 25.55 28.48 -39.34
CA LYS A 70 26.09 27.17 -38.98
C LYS A 70 24.94 26.32 -38.41
N LYS A 71 24.71 25.12 -38.95
CA LYS A 71 23.86 24.09 -38.33
C LYS A 71 24.39 23.84 -36.92
N LYS A 72 23.76 24.45 -35.91
CA LYS A 72 23.89 24.01 -34.52
C LYS A 72 23.30 22.60 -34.51
N LYS A 73 24.16 21.59 -34.28
CA LYS A 73 23.70 20.28 -33.83
C LYS A 73 22.74 20.54 -32.67
N SER A 74 21.50 20.10 -32.78
CA SER A 74 20.59 20.03 -31.66
C SER A 74 21.31 19.21 -30.59
N LYS A 75 21.72 19.86 -29.50
CA LYS A 75 22.07 19.13 -28.29
C LYS A 75 20.82 18.33 -27.96
N SER A 76 20.89 17.00 -28.02
CA SER A 76 19.86 16.19 -27.38
C SER A 76 19.72 16.75 -25.97
N LYS A 77 18.51 17.22 -25.62
CA LYS A 77 18.23 17.61 -24.24
C LYS A 77 18.53 16.35 -23.43
N LYS A 78 19.56 16.41 -22.56
CA LYS A 78 19.79 15.34 -21.60
C LYS A 78 18.47 15.16 -20.86
N LYS A 79 18.00 13.92 -20.78
CA LYS A 79 16.83 13.60 -19.94
C LYS A 79 17.10 14.15 -18.54
N PRO A 80 16.10 14.73 -17.86
CA PRO A 80 16.27 15.16 -16.48
C PRO A 80 16.76 13.95 -15.67
N GLN A 81 17.82 14.13 -14.88
CA GLN A 81 18.35 13.08 -14.00
C GLN A 81 18.03 13.47 -12.57
N GLN A 82 17.71 12.47 -11.75
CA GLN A 82 17.53 12.66 -10.32
C GLN A 82 18.85 13.09 -9.66
N THR A 83 18.73 13.75 -8.51
CA THR A 83 19.84 14.16 -7.63
C THR A 83 20.19 13.07 -6.61
N ASP A 84 21.31 13.22 -5.90
CA ASP A 84 21.71 12.35 -4.78
C ASP A 84 22.01 13.23 -3.55
N PRO A 85 21.16 13.23 -2.50
CA PRO A 85 19.92 12.46 -2.35
C PRO A 85 18.77 12.94 -3.28
N PRO A 86 17.75 12.11 -3.57
CA PRO A 86 16.64 12.45 -4.47
C PRO A 86 15.86 13.68 -4.02
N THR A 87 15.73 14.67 -4.91
CA THR A 87 15.04 15.93 -4.60
C THR A 87 14.19 16.49 -5.73
N ILE A 88 14.21 15.89 -6.92
CA ILE A 88 13.41 16.34 -8.05
C ILE A 88 12.11 15.52 -8.09
N PRO A 89 10.92 16.16 -8.02
CA PRO A 89 9.65 15.46 -8.15
C PRO A 89 9.57 14.60 -9.41
N VAL A 90 8.98 13.40 -9.31
CA VAL A 90 8.91 12.41 -10.39
C VAL A 90 8.26 13.00 -11.64
N VAL A 91 7.19 13.78 -11.49
CA VAL A 91 6.52 14.48 -12.60
C VAL A 91 7.45 15.38 -13.42
N LYS A 92 8.51 15.92 -12.80
CA LYS A 92 9.50 16.77 -13.48
C LYS A 92 10.56 15.96 -14.23
N LEU A 93 10.74 14.68 -13.86
CA LEU A 93 11.61 13.75 -14.56
C LEU A 93 10.99 13.23 -15.87
N PHE A 94 9.65 13.21 -15.94
CA PHE A 94 8.88 12.74 -17.09
C PHE A 94 7.98 13.84 -17.68
N PRO A 95 8.52 14.85 -18.39
CA PRO A 95 7.71 15.95 -18.96
C PRO A 95 6.66 15.53 -20.00
N SER A 96 6.74 14.31 -20.52
CA SER A 96 5.71 13.73 -21.38
C SER A 96 4.42 13.40 -20.64
N GLY A 97 4.47 13.32 -19.31
CA GLY A 97 3.38 12.78 -18.48
C GLY A 97 3.23 11.27 -18.59
N GLU A 98 4.12 10.58 -19.33
CA GLU A 98 4.13 9.12 -19.45
C GLU A 98 5.21 8.55 -18.53
N PHE A 99 4.80 7.71 -17.57
CA PHE A 99 5.70 7.10 -16.58
C PHE A 99 6.15 5.70 -17.01
N PRO A 100 7.33 5.23 -16.53
CA PRO A 100 7.85 3.91 -16.88
C PRO A 100 6.85 2.80 -16.55
N GLU A 101 6.74 1.81 -17.44
CA GLU A 101 5.97 0.59 -17.17
C GLU A 101 6.75 -0.29 -16.18
N GLY A 102 6.02 -1.01 -15.32
CA GLY A 102 6.61 -2.05 -14.48
C GLY A 102 6.95 -3.32 -15.27
N GLU A 103 7.19 -4.43 -14.57
CA GLU A 103 7.43 -5.70 -15.26
C GLU A 103 6.13 -6.23 -15.89
N ILE A 104 6.10 -6.32 -17.22
CA ILE A 104 4.99 -6.90 -17.96
C ILE A 104 5.16 -8.42 -18.06
N GLN A 105 4.22 -9.15 -17.47
CA GLN A 105 4.09 -10.59 -17.57
C GLN A 105 2.89 -10.94 -18.46
N GLN A 106 3.11 -11.81 -19.44
CA GLN A 106 2.03 -12.28 -20.31
C GLN A 106 1.16 -13.30 -19.56
N TYR A 107 -0.15 -13.26 -19.82
CA TYR A 107 -1.06 -14.29 -19.33
C TYR A 107 -0.66 -15.67 -19.87
N LYS A 108 -0.73 -16.69 -19.02
CA LYS A 108 -0.39 -18.08 -19.36
C LYS A 108 -1.67 -18.92 -19.56
N GLY A 109 -1.54 -20.02 -20.31
CA GLY A 109 -2.60 -21.02 -20.52
C GLY A 109 -3.85 -20.45 -21.20
N ASP A 110 -5.02 -20.81 -20.71
CA ASP A 110 -6.33 -20.45 -21.29
C ASP A 110 -6.60 -18.94 -21.36
N ASN A 111 -5.76 -18.10 -20.75
CA ASN A 111 -5.87 -16.64 -20.78
C ASN A 111 -5.05 -15.97 -21.90
N LEU A 112 -4.31 -16.70 -22.74
CA LEU A 112 -3.49 -16.15 -23.84
C LEU A 112 -4.28 -15.30 -24.85
N TRP A 113 -5.56 -15.61 -25.07
CA TRP A 113 -6.43 -14.89 -26.02
C TRP A 113 -6.62 -13.40 -25.65
N ARG A 114 -6.45 -13.06 -24.37
CA ARG A 114 -6.57 -11.70 -23.86
C ARG A 114 -5.58 -10.75 -24.49
N SER A 115 -4.39 -11.24 -24.84
CA SER A 115 -3.34 -10.42 -25.46
C SER A 115 -3.59 -10.11 -26.95
N THR A 116 -4.45 -10.87 -27.64
CA THR A 116 -4.72 -10.71 -29.08
C THR A 116 -6.10 -10.12 -29.39
N SER A 117 -7.05 -10.21 -28.46
CA SER A 117 -8.41 -9.67 -28.61
C SER A 117 -8.42 -8.15 -28.88
N GLU A 118 -9.18 -7.69 -29.89
CA GLU A 118 -9.40 -6.26 -30.14
C GLU A 118 -10.17 -5.59 -29.02
N GLU A 119 -11.19 -6.25 -28.47
CA GLU A 119 -11.99 -5.73 -27.36
C GLU A 119 -11.12 -5.47 -26.12
N LYS A 120 -10.23 -6.40 -25.78
CA LYS A 120 -9.33 -6.24 -24.63
C LYS A 120 -8.28 -5.15 -24.89
N ARG A 121 -7.80 -5.00 -26.11
CA ARG A 121 -6.90 -3.89 -26.50
C ARG A 121 -7.57 -2.52 -26.48
N GLU A 122 -8.89 -2.44 -26.68
CA GLU A 122 -9.61 -1.17 -26.54
C GLU A 122 -9.86 -0.82 -25.07
N LEU A 123 -10.26 -1.80 -24.25
CA LEU A 123 -10.35 -1.62 -22.78
C LEU A 123 -9.02 -1.14 -22.19
N GLU A 124 -7.91 -1.74 -22.64
CA GLU A 124 -6.54 -1.34 -22.28
C GLU A 124 -6.25 0.13 -22.57
N ARG A 125 -6.78 0.69 -23.66
CA ARG A 125 -6.61 2.11 -24.02
C ARG A 125 -7.43 3.03 -23.12
N LEU A 126 -8.65 2.60 -22.75
CA LEU A 126 -9.55 3.37 -21.89
C LEU A 126 -8.99 3.50 -20.48
N GLU A 127 -8.32 2.46 -19.98
CA GLU A 127 -7.74 2.43 -18.62
C GLU A 127 -6.33 3.03 -18.54
N LYS A 128 -5.74 3.43 -19.67
CA LYS A 128 -4.39 4.01 -19.72
C LYS A 128 -4.14 5.13 -18.69
N PRO A 129 -5.06 6.08 -18.44
CA PRO A 129 -4.84 7.12 -17.44
C PRO A 129 -4.63 6.56 -16.03
N ILE A 130 -5.36 5.49 -15.67
CA ILE A 130 -5.25 4.82 -14.37
C ILE A 130 -3.87 4.20 -14.22
N TYR A 131 -3.42 3.42 -15.22
CA TYR A 131 -2.11 2.77 -15.18
C TYR A 131 -0.99 3.79 -15.05
N ASN A 132 -1.11 4.91 -15.75
CA ASN A 132 -0.12 5.97 -15.72
C ASN A 132 -0.03 6.62 -14.33
N SER A 133 -1.16 6.84 -13.64
CA SER A 133 -1.19 7.32 -12.26
C SER A 133 -0.52 6.35 -11.27
N VAL A 134 -0.77 5.05 -11.42
CA VAL A 134 -0.14 4.01 -10.58
C VAL A 134 1.38 3.95 -10.83
N ARG A 135 1.81 4.03 -12.09
CA ARG A 135 3.25 4.07 -12.46
C ARG A 135 3.97 5.29 -11.87
N GLN A 136 3.32 6.46 -11.84
CA GLN A 136 3.87 7.63 -11.17
C GLN A 136 4.10 7.37 -9.67
N ALA A 137 3.13 6.75 -9.01
CA ALA A 137 3.18 6.48 -7.58
C ALA A 137 4.34 5.51 -7.23
N ALA A 138 4.64 4.53 -8.09
CA ALA A 138 5.69 3.54 -7.87
C ALA A 138 7.13 4.11 -7.79
N GLU A 139 7.44 5.19 -8.53
CA GLU A 139 8.81 5.73 -8.68
C GLU A 139 9.37 6.47 -7.43
N VAL A 140 8.59 6.58 -6.35
CA VAL A 140 8.74 7.60 -5.27
C VAL A 140 9.51 7.12 -4.00
N HIS A 141 10.08 5.91 -3.96
CA HIS A 141 10.20 5.06 -2.75
C HIS A 141 11.51 5.08 -1.84
N ARG A 142 12.26 6.16 -1.49
CA ARG A 142 13.46 6.08 -0.54
C ARG A 142 13.78 7.30 0.39
N GLN A 143 14.52 7.13 1.53
CA GLN A 143 14.65 8.01 2.76
C GLN A 143 15.09 9.50 2.62
N THR A 144 14.80 10.49 3.48
CA THR A 144 13.81 10.76 4.58
C THR A 144 12.41 10.29 4.21
N LEU A 145 12.06 9.04 4.52
CA LEU A 145 11.19 8.25 3.64
C LEU A 145 9.86 8.94 3.32
N GLU A 146 9.12 9.33 4.34
CA GLU A 146 7.85 9.99 4.14
C GLU A 146 8.00 11.40 3.53
N ASP A 147 9.01 12.19 3.93
CA ASP A 147 9.22 13.55 3.37
C ASP A 147 9.73 13.52 1.94
N THR A 148 10.59 12.56 1.63
CA THR A 148 11.05 12.27 0.27
C THR A 148 9.89 11.76 -0.56
N VAL A 149 9.05 10.86 -0.03
CA VAL A 149 7.83 10.41 -0.70
C VAL A 149 6.93 11.58 -1.03
N ARG A 150 6.61 12.43 -0.05
CA ARG A 150 5.80 13.65 -0.24
C ARG A 150 6.41 14.58 -1.29
N LYS A 151 7.72 14.73 -1.29
CA LYS A 151 8.44 15.58 -2.26
C LYS A 151 8.42 14.98 -3.66
N LEU A 152 8.70 13.69 -3.79
CA LEU A 152 8.81 12.99 -5.06
C LEU A 152 7.45 12.81 -5.72
N ILE A 153 6.40 12.55 -4.93
CA ILE A 153 5.02 12.45 -5.42
C ILE A 153 4.40 13.82 -5.75
N SER A 154 4.99 14.91 -5.26
CA SER A 154 4.40 16.26 -5.26
C SER A 154 3.11 16.32 -4.45
N GLU A 155 3.22 16.12 -3.13
CA GLU A 155 2.10 16.10 -2.18
C GLU A 155 1.08 17.23 -2.46
N ASN A 156 -0.18 16.84 -2.69
CA ASN A 156 -1.28 17.74 -3.06
C ASN A 156 -2.61 17.24 -2.49
N GLY A 157 -2.74 17.28 -1.16
CA GLY A 157 -3.91 16.79 -0.45
C GLY A 157 -4.30 15.37 -0.90
N LEU A 158 -5.59 15.15 -1.14
CA LEU A 158 -6.10 13.85 -1.60
C LEU A 158 -5.74 13.49 -3.04
N LYS A 159 -5.20 14.41 -3.85
CA LYS A 159 -4.83 14.10 -5.25
C LYS A 159 -3.52 13.34 -5.36
N ALA A 160 -2.58 13.59 -4.46
CA ALA A 160 -1.27 12.93 -4.48
C ALA A 160 -0.67 12.96 -3.08
N SER A 161 -0.51 11.81 -2.43
CA SER A 161 0.13 11.75 -1.10
C SER A 161 0.56 10.33 -0.72
N ILE A 162 0.88 10.13 0.55
CA ILE A 162 1.13 8.83 1.15
C ILE A 162 -0.22 8.11 1.30
N ALA A 163 -0.32 6.86 0.83
CA ALA A 163 -1.57 6.11 0.85
C ALA A 163 -1.90 5.54 2.24
N PHE A 164 -0.88 5.15 2.99
CA PHE A 164 -1.00 4.63 4.34
C PHE A 164 0.32 4.84 5.11
N PRO A 165 0.30 4.87 6.45
CA PRO A 165 1.49 5.19 7.23
C PRO A 165 2.64 4.22 6.95
N THR A 166 3.88 4.73 6.99
CA THR A 166 5.06 3.89 6.83
C THR A 166 5.17 2.91 8.00
N GLY A 167 4.85 1.65 7.74
CA GLY A 167 5.17 0.51 8.57
C GLY A 167 6.68 0.30 8.66
N CYS A 168 7.17 0.11 9.88
CA CYS A 168 8.56 -0.23 10.17
C CYS A 168 8.64 -1.33 11.23
N SER A 169 7.72 -2.30 11.13
CA SER A 169 7.51 -3.37 12.11
C SER A 169 8.78 -4.19 12.36
N LEU A 170 9.12 -4.44 13.61
CA LEU A 170 10.37 -5.12 14.02
C LEU A 170 10.11 -6.54 14.51
N ASN A 171 10.97 -7.48 14.10
CA ASN A 171 11.04 -8.85 14.63
C ASN A 171 9.70 -9.59 14.56
N TRP A 172 9.10 -9.96 15.70
CA TRP A 172 7.84 -10.69 15.78
C TRP A 172 6.61 -9.85 15.40
N VAL A 173 6.76 -8.52 15.29
CA VAL A 173 5.72 -7.63 14.80
C VAL A 173 5.69 -7.74 13.28
N ALA A 174 4.63 -8.29 12.72
CA ALA A 174 4.48 -8.54 11.30
C ALA A 174 4.10 -7.27 10.53
N ALA A 175 3.04 -6.58 10.96
CA ALA A 175 2.46 -5.45 10.22
C ALA A 175 1.85 -4.39 11.18
N HIS A 176 1.46 -3.25 10.60
CA HIS A 176 0.73 -2.16 11.27
C HIS A 176 1.45 -1.55 12.50
N TRP A 177 2.78 -1.53 12.50
CA TRP A 177 3.54 -0.80 13.50
C TRP A 177 4.30 0.36 12.88
N THR A 178 4.08 1.54 13.42
CA THR A 178 4.84 2.75 13.15
C THR A 178 4.95 3.53 14.46
N PRO A 179 6.07 4.24 14.74
CA PRO A 179 6.25 4.91 16.03
C PRO A 179 5.18 5.99 16.25
N ASN A 180 4.65 6.05 17.46
CA ASN A 180 3.88 7.20 17.94
C ASN A 180 4.83 8.30 18.45
N SER A 181 4.33 9.52 18.60
CA SER A 181 5.11 10.61 19.21
C SER A 181 5.62 10.23 20.60
N GLY A 182 6.94 10.35 20.80
CA GLY A 182 7.62 10.00 22.06
C GLY A 182 8.15 8.56 22.12
N ASP A 183 7.93 7.74 21.10
CA ASP A 183 8.57 6.44 20.96
C ASP A 183 10.10 6.59 20.91
N LYS A 184 10.81 5.74 21.66
CA LYS A 184 12.27 5.74 21.79
C LYS A 184 12.90 4.47 21.22
N THR A 185 12.12 3.64 20.55
CA THR A 185 12.58 2.42 19.90
C THR A 185 13.67 2.78 18.92
N ALA A 186 14.84 2.17 19.09
CA ALA A 186 15.98 2.31 18.20
C ALA A 186 16.18 0.99 17.48
N LEU A 187 16.36 1.07 16.17
CA LEU A 187 16.70 -0.10 15.35
C LEU A 187 18.05 -0.68 15.83
N GLN A 188 18.07 -1.98 16.09
CA GLN A 188 19.26 -2.73 16.48
C GLN A 188 19.87 -3.47 15.28
N TYR A 189 21.11 -3.92 15.44
CA TYR A 189 21.85 -4.60 14.37
C TYR A 189 21.18 -5.90 13.89
N ASP A 190 20.62 -6.67 14.82
CA ASP A 190 20.01 -7.98 14.56
C ASP A 190 18.49 -7.89 14.30
N ASP A 191 17.92 -6.68 14.19
CA ASP A 191 16.50 -6.52 13.98
C ASP A 191 16.10 -6.90 12.54
N VAL A 192 14.95 -7.56 12.42
CA VAL A 192 14.27 -7.81 11.14
C VAL A 192 13.15 -6.79 10.96
N MET A 193 13.40 -5.77 10.15
CA MET A 193 12.47 -4.65 9.95
C MET A 193 11.71 -4.78 8.63
N LYS A 194 10.38 -4.77 8.68
CA LYS A 194 9.54 -4.64 7.48
C LYS A 194 9.32 -3.17 7.19
N LEU A 195 9.81 -2.69 6.06
CA LEU A 195 9.46 -1.37 5.54
C LEU A 195 8.33 -1.53 4.55
N ASP A 196 7.17 -1.00 4.93
CA ASP A 196 5.90 -1.14 4.23
C ASP A 196 5.27 0.24 4.13
N PHE A 197 5.14 0.77 2.92
CA PHE A 197 4.54 2.10 2.73
C PHE A 197 3.97 2.26 1.33
N GLY A 198 2.90 3.05 1.27
CA GLY A 198 2.20 3.27 0.02
C GLY A 198 2.19 4.72 -0.44
N THR A 199 2.04 4.86 -1.74
CA THR A 199 1.86 6.14 -2.44
C THR A 199 0.55 6.09 -3.22
N HIS A 200 -0.08 7.25 -3.47
CA HIS A 200 -1.23 7.28 -4.36
C HIS A 200 -1.29 8.54 -5.22
N ILE A 201 -1.89 8.41 -6.40
CA ILE A 201 -2.31 9.50 -7.27
C ILE A 201 -3.80 9.32 -7.59
N ASP A 202 -4.61 10.32 -7.29
CA ASP A 202 -6.07 10.33 -7.43
C ASP A 202 -6.75 9.09 -6.82
N GLY A 203 -6.22 8.65 -5.68
CA GLY A 203 -6.67 7.46 -4.95
C GLY A 203 -6.20 6.12 -5.51
N HIS A 204 -5.44 6.09 -6.61
CA HIS A 204 -4.82 4.86 -7.11
C HIS A 204 -3.58 4.56 -6.30
N ILE A 205 -3.67 3.54 -5.46
CA ILE A 205 -2.65 3.21 -4.46
C ILE A 205 -1.63 2.24 -5.06
N VAL A 206 -0.37 2.50 -4.79
CA VAL A 206 0.71 1.50 -4.83
C VAL A 206 1.02 1.13 -3.39
N ASP A 207 0.90 -0.15 -3.11
CA ASP A 207 1.27 -0.84 -1.88
C ASP A 207 2.47 -1.75 -2.17
N CYS A 208 3.56 -1.53 -1.44
CA CYS A 208 4.82 -2.20 -1.68
C CYS A 208 5.64 -2.24 -0.40
N ALA A 209 6.23 -3.40 -0.14
CA ALA A 209 6.98 -3.64 1.09
C ALA A 209 8.19 -4.53 0.84
N PHE A 210 9.21 -4.33 1.66
CA PHE A 210 10.40 -5.17 1.69
C PHE A 210 10.96 -5.25 3.11
N THR A 211 11.78 -6.27 3.35
CA THR A 211 12.43 -6.46 4.64
C THR A 211 13.88 -6.04 4.61
N VAL A 212 14.31 -5.41 5.70
CA VAL A 212 15.70 -5.08 6.01
C VAL A 212 16.16 -6.02 7.13
N ALA A 213 17.06 -6.94 6.81
CA ALA A 213 17.62 -7.94 7.74
C ALA A 213 18.96 -8.50 7.22
N LEU A 214 19.57 -9.40 8.00
CA LEU A 214 20.70 -10.26 7.57
C LEU A 214 20.17 -11.60 6.99
N ASP A 215 20.96 -12.24 6.12
CA ASP A 215 20.55 -12.70 4.77
C ASP A 215 19.98 -14.14 4.51
N PRO A 216 19.37 -14.92 5.44
CA PRO A 216 18.63 -16.14 5.02
C PRO A 216 17.09 -15.98 4.97
N LEU A 217 16.50 -15.15 5.84
CA LEU A 217 15.03 -14.97 5.95
C LEU A 217 14.44 -14.17 4.77
N LEU A 218 15.27 -13.52 3.97
CA LEU A 218 14.82 -12.69 2.84
C LEU A 218 14.54 -13.52 1.58
N ALA A 219 15.26 -14.62 1.39
CA ALA A 219 15.19 -15.41 0.16
C ALA A 219 13.82 -16.09 -0.01
N ALA A 220 13.33 -16.68 1.07
CA ALA A 220 12.09 -17.44 1.07
C ALA A 220 10.86 -16.55 0.84
N SER A 221 10.75 -15.44 1.59
CA SER A 221 9.70 -14.45 1.42
C SER A 221 9.72 -13.81 0.03
N ARG A 222 10.91 -13.48 -0.50
CA ARG A 222 11.06 -12.95 -1.86
C ARG A 222 10.60 -13.95 -2.92
N GLU A 223 11.06 -15.20 -2.89
CA GLU A 223 10.66 -16.19 -3.90
C GLU A 223 9.16 -16.48 -3.85
N ALA A 224 8.60 -16.55 -2.65
CA ALA A 224 7.18 -16.77 -2.45
C ALA A 224 6.34 -15.63 -3.04
N THR A 225 6.74 -14.36 -2.88
CA THR A 225 6.08 -13.20 -3.52
C THR A 225 6.10 -13.28 -5.05
N TYR A 226 7.14 -13.89 -5.62
CA TYR A 226 7.27 -14.09 -7.07
C TYR A 226 6.56 -15.34 -7.62
N THR A 227 5.87 -16.10 -6.77
CA THR A 227 5.13 -17.30 -7.18
C THR A 227 3.94 -16.93 -8.07
N ASP A 228 3.99 -17.33 -9.33
CA ASP A 228 2.96 -17.01 -10.34
C ASP A 228 2.14 -18.25 -10.72
N VAL A 229 1.00 -18.42 -10.03
CA VAL A 229 0.00 -19.46 -10.32
C VAL A 229 -1.41 -18.87 -10.32
N ARG A 230 -2.42 -19.68 -10.66
CA ARG A 230 -3.82 -19.24 -10.61
C ARG A 230 -4.20 -18.83 -9.18
N LEU A 231 -5.08 -17.84 -9.04
CA LEU A 231 -5.52 -17.32 -7.73
C LEU A 231 -6.06 -18.41 -6.81
N CYS A 232 -6.74 -19.44 -7.34
CA CYS A 232 -7.24 -20.58 -6.56
C CYS A 232 -6.13 -21.50 -6.01
N ASP A 233 -4.98 -21.50 -6.67
CA ASP A 233 -3.83 -22.36 -6.35
C ASP A 233 -2.73 -21.58 -5.58
N ILE A 234 -2.83 -20.24 -5.53
CA ILE A 234 -1.76 -19.34 -5.04
C ILE A 234 -1.39 -19.59 -3.59
N GLY A 235 -2.36 -19.78 -2.70
CA GLY A 235 -2.07 -20.04 -1.29
C GLY A 235 -1.34 -21.36 -1.07
N ALA A 236 -1.63 -22.38 -1.89
CA ALA A 236 -0.93 -23.65 -1.80
C ALA A 236 0.50 -23.55 -2.34
N ALA A 237 0.69 -22.86 -3.47
CA ALA A 237 2.00 -22.66 -4.06
C ALA A 237 2.91 -21.80 -3.18
N ILE A 238 2.40 -20.68 -2.63
CA ILE A 238 3.13 -19.86 -1.65
C ILE A 238 3.53 -20.71 -0.45
N GLN A 239 2.60 -21.49 0.12
CA GLN A 239 2.91 -22.34 1.26
C GLN A 239 3.96 -23.42 0.95
N GLU A 240 3.97 -23.96 -0.26
CA GLU A 240 4.96 -24.95 -0.71
C GLU A 240 6.35 -24.34 -0.80
N VAL A 241 6.48 -23.18 -1.45
CA VAL A 241 7.75 -22.42 -1.50
C VAL A 241 8.22 -22.10 -0.09
N MET A 242 7.34 -21.58 0.76
CA MET A 242 7.71 -21.21 2.14
C MET A 242 8.22 -22.41 2.94
N LYS A 243 7.63 -23.59 2.77
CA LYS A 243 8.05 -24.82 3.47
C LYS A 243 9.31 -25.46 2.90
N SER A 244 9.78 -25.09 1.71
CA SER A 244 11.03 -25.60 1.17
C SER A 244 12.28 -24.95 1.76
N TYR A 245 12.10 -23.88 2.55
CA TYR A 245 13.18 -23.12 3.17
C TYR A 245 13.33 -23.41 4.66
N GLU A 246 14.57 -23.29 5.12
CA GLU A 246 14.96 -23.34 6.52
C GLU A 246 15.90 -22.18 6.83
N VAL A 247 15.85 -21.67 8.06
CA VAL A 247 16.71 -20.59 8.55
C VAL A 247 17.45 -21.05 9.81
N GLU A 248 18.76 -20.81 9.87
CA GLU A 248 19.54 -21.02 11.09
C GLU A 248 19.55 -19.74 11.93
N ILE A 249 19.05 -19.83 13.16
CA ILE A 249 19.04 -18.72 14.13
C ILE A 249 19.69 -19.22 15.41
N ASN A 250 20.77 -18.57 15.85
CA ASN A 250 21.51 -18.92 17.06
C ASN A 250 21.95 -20.40 17.12
N GLY A 251 22.41 -20.96 15.98
CA GLY A 251 22.89 -22.35 15.92
C GLY A 251 21.78 -23.41 15.88
N LYS A 252 20.51 -23.01 15.74
CA LYS A 252 19.37 -23.91 15.58
C LYS A 252 18.67 -23.65 14.24
N VAL A 253 18.40 -24.72 13.50
CA VAL A 253 17.69 -24.68 12.23
C VAL A 253 16.18 -24.68 12.47
N PHE A 254 15.46 -23.81 11.77
CA PHE A 254 14.02 -23.65 11.87
C PHE A 254 13.38 -23.71 10.48
N PRO A 255 12.26 -24.45 10.31
CA PRO A 255 11.50 -24.41 9.08
C PRO A 255 10.77 -23.06 8.96
N VAL A 256 10.75 -22.50 7.75
CA VAL A 256 10.01 -21.28 7.44
C VAL A 256 8.52 -21.58 7.34
N LYS A 257 7.68 -20.64 7.82
CA LYS A 257 6.23 -20.76 7.84
C LYS A 257 5.57 -19.46 7.37
N SER A 258 4.50 -19.57 6.58
CA SER A 258 3.61 -18.45 6.30
C SER A 258 2.76 -18.09 7.53
N ILE A 259 2.50 -16.80 7.72
CA ILE A 259 1.52 -16.34 8.71
C ILE A 259 0.09 -16.56 8.19
N ARG A 260 -0.59 -17.60 8.69
CA ARG A 260 -1.81 -18.13 8.07
C ARG A 260 -3.02 -17.19 8.03
N ASN A 261 -3.07 -16.23 8.94
CA ASN A 261 -4.15 -15.23 9.06
C ASN A 261 -3.71 -13.84 8.59
N LEU A 262 -2.67 -13.78 7.74
CA LEU A 262 -2.38 -12.64 6.88
C LEU A 262 -2.62 -13.02 5.43
N ASN A 263 -2.91 -12.01 4.62
CA ASN A 263 -3.33 -12.19 3.24
C ASN A 263 -2.90 -10.98 2.43
N GLY A 264 -2.78 -11.18 1.12
CA GLY A 264 -2.88 -10.07 0.19
C GLY A 264 -4.31 -9.61 0.03
N HIS A 265 -4.50 -8.54 -0.72
CA HIS A 265 -5.82 -7.95 -0.90
C HIS A 265 -5.97 -7.25 -2.25
N SER A 266 -7.22 -7.08 -2.67
CA SER A 266 -7.53 -6.14 -3.74
C SER A 266 -7.44 -4.70 -3.24
N ILE A 267 -7.02 -3.80 -4.11
CA ILE A 267 -7.00 -2.35 -3.91
C ILE A 267 -8.05 -1.70 -4.80
N GLY A 268 -8.75 -0.71 -4.24
CA GLY A 268 -9.67 0.16 -4.94
C GLY A 268 -9.26 1.63 -4.81
N PRO A 269 -9.90 2.55 -5.57
CA PRO A 269 -9.64 3.98 -5.44
C PRO A 269 -9.90 4.46 -4.00
N TYR A 270 -8.87 5.01 -3.36
CA TYR A 270 -8.88 5.43 -1.95
C TYR A 270 -9.23 4.31 -0.94
N GLN A 271 -9.09 3.05 -1.34
CA GLN A 271 -9.48 1.89 -0.53
C GLN A 271 -8.38 0.84 -0.57
N ILE A 272 -7.52 0.82 0.44
CA ILE A 272 -6.40 -0.13 0.51
C ILE A 272 -6.89 -1.59 0.53
N HIS A 273 -8.00 -1.88 1.23
CA HIS A 273 -8.65 -3.19 1.28
C HIS A 273 -10.01 -3.15 0.59
N ALA A 274 -10.07 -3.53 -0.70
CA ALA A 274 -11.28 -3.49 -1.53
C ALA A 274 -12.09 -4.80 -1.54
N GLY A 275 -11.99 -5.58 -0.46
CA GLY A 275 -12.92 -6.68 -0.17
C GLY A 275 -12.57 -8.08 -0.70
N LYS A 276 -11.56 -8.24 -1.56
CA LYS A 276 -11.00 -9.56 -1.91
C LYS A 276 -9.69 -9.81 -1.18
N SER A 277 -9.49 -11.03 -0.71
CA SER A 277 -8.24 -11.46 -0.05
C SER A 277 -7.50 -12.50 -0.88
N VAL A 278 -6.17 -12.42 -0.89
CA VAL A 278 -5.27 -13.38 -1.53
C VAL A 278 -4.66 -14.27 -0.46
N PRO A 279 -5.03 -15.57 -0.38
CA PRO A 279 -4.52 -16.45 0.64
C PRO A 279 -3.03 -16.77 0.42
N ILE A 280 -2.27 -16.85 1.52
CA ILE A 280 -0.85 -17.26 1.49
C ILE A 280 -0.64 -18.68 2.05
N VAL A 281 -1.74 -19.39 2.26
CA VAL A 281 -1.79 -20.78 2.74
C VAL A 281 -2.88 -21.55 2.02
N LYS A 282 -2.67 -22.86 1.79
CA LYS A 282 -3.67 -23.73 1.18
C LYS A 282 -4.93 -23.75 2.04
N GLY A 283 -6.10 -23.48 1.44
CA GLY A 283 -7.40 -23.49 2.15
C GLY A 283 -7.78 -22.17 2.81
N GLY A 284 -6.94 -21.14 2.73
CA GLY A 284 -7.20 -19.83 3.35
C GLY A 284 -7.18 -19.87 4.87
N GLU A 285 -7.84 -18.90 5.49
CA GLU A 285 -7.82 -18.67 6.96
C GLU A 285 -8.32 -19.87 7.78
N GLN A 286 -9.26 -20.65 7.25
CA GLN A 286 -9.86 -21.83 7.91
C GLN A 286 -8.87 -22.98 8.14
N THR A 287 -7.63 -22.86 7.68
CA THR A 287 -6.61 -23.90 7.74
C THR A 287 -5.94 -23.94 9.12
N LYS A 288 -6.23 -24.98 9.90
CA LYS A 288 -5.52 -25.26 11.15
C LYS A 288 -4.10 -25.73 10.84
N MET A 289 -3.11 -24.88 11.11
CA MET A 289 -1.70 -25.28 11.30
C MET A 289 -1.44 -25.53 12.79
N ASP A 290 -0.40 -26.32 13.12
CA ASP A 290 -0.03 -26.68 14.50
C ASP A 290 -0.05 -25.46 15.44
N GLU A 291 -0.64 -25.64 16.63
CA GLU A 291 -0.86 -24.58 17.61
C GLU A 291 0.46 -23.90 18.02
N GLY A 292 0.48 -22.56 17.94
CA GLY A 292 1.42 -21.72 18.68
C GLY A 292 2.30 -20.76 17.88
N LYS A 293 2.52 -20.93 16.56
CA LYS A 293 3.40 -20.05 15.75
C LYS A 293 2.88 -19.94 14.29
N GLY A 294 3.05 -18.79 13.65
CA GLY A 294 2.55 -18.55 12.27
C GLY A 294 1.10 -18.06 12.25
N CYS A 295 0.70 -17.34 13.30
CA CYS A 295 -0.62 -16.73 13.43
C CYS A 295 -0.46 -15.45 14.26
N VAL A 296 -0.74 -14.30 13.65
CA VAL A 296 -0.59 -13.00 14.33
C VAL A 296 -1.82 -12.66 15.15
N ARG A 297 -1.62 -11.83 16.16
CA ARG A 297 -2.67 -11.28 17.02
C ARG A 297 -2.44 -9.78 17.18
N GLU A 298 -3.51 -9.04 17.42
CA GLU A 298 -3.40 -7.63 17.78
C GLU A 298 -2.68 -7.50 19.14
N ASP A 299 -1.61 -6.70 19.16
CA ASP A 299 -0.84 -6.36 20.37
C ASP A 299 -0.24 -4.95 20.19
N LEU A 300 0.37 -4.41 21.25
CA LEU A 300 1.01 -3.10 21.32
C LEU A 300 0.04 -1.92 21.17
N GLU A 301 0.57 -0.70 21.31
CA GLU A 301 -0.24 0.51 21.17
C GLU A 301 -0.62 0.76 19.70
N CYS A 302 -1.91 0.90 19.44
CA CYS A 302 -2.42 1.17 18.10
C CYS A 302 -1.89 2.49 17.53
N SER A 303 -1.21 2.39 16.38
CA SER A 303 -0.61 3.52 15.66
C SER A 303 -1.38 3.87 14.38
N HIS A 304 -1.98 2.88 13.71
CA HIS A 304 -2.70 3.03 12.44
C HIS A 304 -4.20 3.15 12.67
N TYR A 305 -4.84 3.99 11.86
CA TYR A 305 -6.27 4.26 11.87
C TYR A 305 -6.73 4.48 10.44
N MET A 306 -7.93 4.06 10.10
CA MET A 306 -8.52 4.34 8.79
C MET A 306 -10.01 4.59 8.95
N LYS A 307 -10.58 5.51 8.18
CA LYS A 307 -12.03 5.67 8.18
C LYS A 307 -12.65 4.43 7.53
N ASN A 308 -13.73 3.91 8.11
CA ASN A 308 -14.48 2.82 7.49
C ASN A 308 -15.02 3.29 6.13
N PHE A 309 -14.70 2.57 5.06
CA PHE A 309 -14.97 3.01 3.69
C PHE A 309 -16.47 3.24 3.43
N ASP A 310 -17.29 2.27 3.85
CA ASP A 310 -18.74 2.28 3.63
C ASP A 310 -19.53 3.06 4.70
N VAL A 311 -18.86 3.71 5.66
CA VAL A 311 -19.58 4.40 6.74
C VAL A 311 -20.24 5.68 6.22
N GLY A 312 -21.57 5.73 6.36
CA GLY A 312 -22.35 6.92 6.08
C GLY A 312 -22.17 8.04 7.12
N HIS A 313 -23.04 9.04 7.08
CA HIS A 313 -23.04 10.10 8.07
C HIS A 313 -23.45 9.57 9.45
N VAL A 314 -22.62 9.83 10.48
CA VAL A 314 -22.92 9.48 11.88
C VAL A 314 -22.98 10.77 12.72
N PRO A 315 -24.11 11.06 13.40
CA PRO A 315 -24.25 12.29 14.18
C PRO A 315 -23.39 12.25 15.45
N LEU A 316 -22.36 13.08 15.49
CA LEU A 316 -21.47 13.22 16.64
C LEU A 316 -22.02 14.25 17.64
N ARG A 317 -21.88 13.99 18.95
CA ARG A 317 -22.23 14.97 20.00
C ARG A 317 -21.02 15.78 20.47
N LEU A 318 -19.84 15.18 20.49
CA LEU A 318 -18.62 15.80 21.00
C LEU A 318 -18.01 16.78 19.96
N PRO A 319 -17.90 18.09 20.25
CA PRO A 319 -17.39 19.06 19.28
C PRO A 319 -15.97 18.74 18.78
N ARG A 320 -15.10 18.26 19.68
CA ARG A 320 -13.72 17.87 19.31
C ARG A 320 -13.69 16.66 18.36
N ALA A 321 -14.63 15.72 18.49
CA ALA A 321 -14.74 14.60 17.56
C ALA A 321 -15.25 15.04 16.18
N LYS A 322 -16.19 16.00 16.13
CA LYS A 322 -16.62 16.62 14.85
C LYS A 322 -15.46 17.28 14.13
N GLN A 323 -14.69 18.09 14.86
CA GLN A 323 -13.53 18.78 14.31
C GLN A 323 -12.49 17.77 13.80
N LEU A 324 -12.16 16.75 14.60
CA LEU A 324 -11.20 15.72 14.20
C LEU A 324 -11.68 14.93 12.97
N LEU A 325 -12.97 14.56 12.91
CA LEU A 325 -13.53 13.88 11.74
C LEU A 325 -13.46 14.75 10.48
N ALA A 326 -13.71 16.06 10.59
CA ALA A 326 -13.53 17.00 9.49
C ALA A 326 -12.06 17.04 9.02
N THR A 327 -11.12 17.09 9.97
CA THR A 327 -9.68 16.99 9.67
C THR A 327 -9.35 15.68 8.94
N ILE A 328 -9.86 14.54 9.42
CA ILE A 328 -9.65 13.23 8.78
C ILE A 328 -10.21 13.21 7.36
N ASN A 329 -11.45 13.68 7.16
CA ASN A 329 -12.07 13.72 5.83
C ASN A 329 -11.28 14.60 4.85
N ASN A 330 -10.79 15.77 5.30
CA ASN A 330 -10.10 16.72 4.44
C ASN A 330 -8.67 16.29 4.07
N ASN A 331 -7.99 15.54 4.95
CA ASN A 331 -6.58 15.19 4.77
C ASN A 331 -6.37 13.74 4.31
N PHE A 332 -7.23 12.81 4.72
CA PHE A 332 -7.05 11.38 4.48
C PHE A 332 -8.25 10.75 3.76
N SER A 333 -9.46 11.32 3.87
CA SER A 333 -10.70 10.70 3.37
C SER A 333 -10.86 9.28 3.93
N THR A 334 -10.71 8.25 3.09
CA THR A 334 -10.73 6.82 3.44
C THR A 334 -9.35 6.17 3.44
N LEU A 335 -8.28 6.92 3.15
CA LEU A 335 -6.90 6.46 3.28
C LEU A 335 -6.53 6.28 4.75
N ALA A 336 -5.60 5.36 5.01
CA ALA A 336 -5.11 5.13 6.37
C ALA A 336 -4.18 6.27 6.81
N PHE A 337 -4.18 6.55 8.11
CA PHE A 337 -3.35 7.55 8.74
C PHE A 337 -2.82 7.05 10.09
N CYS A 338 -1.84 7.76 10.66
CA CYS A 338 -1.33 7.49 12.00
C CYS A 338 -1.34 8.75 12.87
N ARG A 339 -1.10 8.57 14.17
CA ARG A 339 -1.05 9.68 15.14
C ARG A 339 -0.05 10.76 14.75
N ARG A 340 1.14 10.36 14.26
CA ARG A 340 2.16 11.31 13.78
C ARG A 340 1.65 12.21 12.65
N TYR A 341 0.74 11.72 11.80
CA TYR A 341 0.20 12.52 10.70
C TYR A 341 -0.77 13.57 11.23
N LEU A 342 -1.58 13.21 12.22
CA LEU A 342 -2.40 14.18 12.96
C LEU A 342 -1.53 15.23 13.67
N ASP A 343 -0.44 14.81 14.32
CA ASP A 343 0.52 15.73 14.95
C ASP A 343 1.13 16.70 13.93
N ARG A 344 1.55 16.19 12.76
CA ARG A 344 2.16 16.97 11.66
C ARG A 344 1.23 18.07 11.13
N ILE A 345 -0.06 17.79 11.02
CA ILE A 345 -1.07 18.76 10.54
C ILE A 345 -1.60 19.66 11.68
N GLY A 346 -1.03 19.57 12.88
CA GLY A 346 -1.28 20.49 14.00
C GLY A 346 -2.40 20.07 14.94
N GLU A 347 -2.95 18.85 14.81
CA GLU A 347 -3.91 18.35 15.80
C GLU A 347 -3.22 18.09 17.14
N THR A 348 -3.87 18.48 18.23
CA THR A 348 -3.34 18.25 19.59
C THR A 348 -4.43 17.70 20.51
N LYS A 349 -4.07 16.97 21.57
CA LYS A 349 -5.03 16.42 22.56
C LYS A 349 -6.22 15.67 21.92
N TYR A 350 -6.01 15.02 20.77
CA TYR A 350 -7.07 14.41 19.97
C TYR A 350 -7.40 12.97 20.37
N LEU A 351 -6.58 12.31 21.19
CA LEU A 351 -6.70 10.87 21.50
C LEU A 351 -8.09 10.46 21.99
N MET A 352 -8.73 11.26 22.85
CA MET A 352 -10.09 10.97 23.33
C MET A 352 -11.14 11.13 22.23
N ALA A 353 -10.97 12.13 21.34
CA ALA A 353 -11.84 12.32 20.19
C ALA A 353 -11.64 11.19 19.16
N LEU A 354 -10.40 10.75 18.94
CA LEU A 354 -10.08 9.62 18.07
C LEU A 354 -10.70 8.32 18.60
N LYS A 355 -10.53 8.04 19.91
CA LYS A 355 -11.19 6.90 20.55
C LYS A 355 -12.71 6.97 20.40
N TYR A 356 -13.31 8.15 20.58
CA TYR A 356 -14.75 8.32 20.38
C TYR A 356 -15.18 8.00 18.93
N LEU A 357 -14.39 8.39 17.92
CA LEU A 357 -14.66 8.03 16.52
C LEU A 357 -14.51 6.52 16.26
N CYS A 358 -13.57 5.87 16.95
CA CYS A 358 -13.43 4.41 16.91
C CYS A 358 -14.62 3.70 17.55
N ASP A 359 -15.00 4.10 18.76
CA ASP A 359 -16.15 3.53 19.48
C ASP A 359 -17.47 3.75 18.71
N ALA A 360 -17.54 4.82 17.91
CA ALA A 360 -18.67 5.13 17.03
C ALA A 360 -18.66 4.36 15.69
N GLY A 361 -17.64 3.53 15.42
CA GLY A 361 -17.51 2.76 14.19
C GLY A 361 -17.21 3.60 12.94
N ILE A 362 -16.79 4.85 13.10
CA ILE A 362 -16.46 5.75 11.97
C ILE A 362 -15.02 5.54 11.53
N VAL A 363 -14.13 5.35 12.50
CA VAL A 363 -12.70 5.09 12.29
C VAL A 363 -12.38 3.71 12.82
N GLN A 364 -11.75 2.87 12.03
CA GLN A 364 -11.26 1.58 12.47
C GLN A 364 -9.81 1.72 12.97
N PRO A 365 -9.50 1.29 14.21
CA PRO A 365 -8.11 1.11 14.62
C PRO A 365 -7.52 -0.12 13.93
N TYR A 366 -6.24 -0.02 13.55
CA TYR A 366 -5.43 -1.14 13.05
C TYR A 366 -4.23 -1.31 13.98
N PRO A 367 -4.39 -2.06 15.09
CA PRO A 367 -3.28 -2.36 16.00
C PRO A 367 -2.19 -3.16 15.30
N SER A 368 -1.00 -3.17 15.92
CA SER A 368 0.12 -3.94 15.40
C SER A 368 -0.19 -5.44 15.45
N LEU A 369 0.14 -6.14 14.37
CA LEU A 369 -0.10 -7.56 14.24
C LEU A 369 1.17 -8.31 14.62
N CYS A 370 1.12 -9.05 15.72
CA CYS A 370 2.28 -9.66 16.34
C CYS A 370 2.16 -11.19 16.37
N ASP A 371 3.22 -11.89 15.93
CA ASP A 371 3.40 -13.30 16.25
C ASP A 371 4.02 -13.43 17.66
N VAL A 372 4.36 -14.65 18.08
CA VAL A 372 4.95 -14.93 19.39
C VAL A 372 6.28 -14.19 19.54
N LYS A 373 6.41 -13.46 20.65
CA LYS A 373 7.63 -12.74 20.99
C LYS A 373 8.86 -13.65 20.95
N GLY A 374 9.94 -13.14 20.33
CA GLY A 374 11.18 -13.89 20.07
C GLY A 374 11.19 -14.63 18.74
N SER A 375 10.13 -14.50 17.95
CA SER A 375 10.10 -14.92 16.56
C SER A 375 10.51 -13.77 15.62
N TYR A 376 10.81 -14.10 14.36
CA TYR A 376 11.28 -13.17 13.34
C TYR A 376 10.39 -13.24 12.13
N VAL A 377 9.89 -12.09 11.70
CA VAL A 377 8.98 -11.98 10.57
C VAL A 377 9.63 -11.16 9.46
N SER A 378 9.61 -11.66 8.22
CA SER A 378 9.94 -10.93 6.99
C SER A 378 8.70 -10.76 6.12
N GLN A 379 8.71 -9.79 5.20
CA GLN A 379 7.68 -9.42 4.24
C GLN A 379 8.33 -8.94 2.93
N TYR A 380 7.81 -9.42 1.81
CA TYR A 380 7.95 -8.81 0.49
C TYR A 380 6.59 -8.67 -0.15
N GLU A 381 6.39 -7.58 -0.87
CA GLU A 381 5.09 -7.21 -1.38
C GLU A 381 5.19 -6.34 -2.63
N HIS A 382 4.31 -6.61 -3.59
CA HIS A 382 4.17 -5.82 -4.79
C HIS A 382 2.71 -5.56 -5.11
N THR A 383 2.46 -4.39 -5.70
CA THR A 383 1.23 -4.07 -6.38
C THR A 383 1.27 -4.63 -7.81
N ILE A 384 0.20 -5.32 -8.19
CA ILE A 384 0.04 -5.90 -9.52
C ILE A 384 -1.23 -5.36 -10.16
N LEU A 385 -1.13 -4.92 -11.41
CA LEU A 385 -2.26 -4.56 -12.26
C LEU A 385 -2.67 -5.76 -13.12
N LEU A 386 -3.89 -6.25 -12.94
CA LEU A 386 -4.49 -7.26 -13.81
C LEU A 386 -5.14 -6.59 -15.02
N ARG A 387 -4.29 -6.18 -15.98
CA ARG A 387 -4.72 -5.46 -17.19
C ARG A 387 -5.49 -6.38 -18.14
N PRO A 388 -6.34 -5.84 -19.03
CA PRO A 388 -7.05 -6.64 -20.02
C PRO A 388 -6.16 -7.57 -20.83
N THR A 389 -4.92 -7.15 -21.16
CA THR A 389 -4.04 -7.87 -22.09
C THR A 389 -2.82 -8.55 -21.45
N CYS A 390 -2.44 -8.14 -20.23
CA CYS A 390 -1.29 -8.66 -19.50
C CYS A 390 -1.44 -8.48 -17.99
N LYS A 391 -0.47 -8.99 -17.24
CA LYS A 391 -0.27 -8.67 -15.82
C LYS A 391 0.94 -7.74 -15.73
N GLU A 392 0.80 -6.59 -15.07
CA GLU A 392 1.92 -5.67 -14.84
C GLU A 392 2.25 -5.62 -13.34
N VAL A 393 3.47 -6.02 -12.97
CA VAL A 393 4.00 -5.83 -11.61
C VAL A 393 4.52 -4.40 -11.53
N VAL A 394 3.62 -3.47 -11.23
CA VAL A 394 3.84 -2.03 -11.40
C VAL A 394 4.86 -1.45 -10.41
N SER A 395 4.98 -2.07 -9.23
CA SER A 395 5.92 -1.66 -8.19
C SER A 395 7.28 -2.34 -8.30
N LYS A 396 7.52 -3.16 -9.33
CA LYS A 396 8.80 -3.86 -9.48
C LYS A 396 9.91 -2.91 -9.88
N GLY A 397 11.03 -2.97 -9.16
CA GLY A 397 12.25 -2.22 -9.43
C GLY A 397 13.44 -3.13 -9.76
N ASP A 398 14.62 -2.53 -9.91
CA ASP A 398 15.89 -3.27 -10.08
C ASP A 398 16.36 -3.95 -8.77
N ASP A 399 15.74 -3.60 -7.63
CA ASP A 399 16.12 -4.05 -6.30
C ASP A 399 15.43 -5.36 -5.88
N TYR A 400 14.09 -5.41 -5.89
CA TYR A 400 13.38 -6.64 -5.54
C TYR A 400 12.35 -7.08 -6.54
#